data_AF-A0A1F8DDS1-F1
#
_entry.id   AF-A0A1F8DDS1-F1
#
_cell.length_a   1.000
_cell.length_b   1.000
_cell.length_c   1.000
_cell.angle_alpha   90.00
_cell.angle_beta   90.00
_cell.angle_gamma   90.00
#
_symmetry.space_group_name_H-M   'P 1'
#
loop_
_entity.id
_entity.type
_entity.pdbx_description
1 polymer ?
#
loop_
_entity_poly.entity_id
_entity_poly.type
_entity_poly.pdbx_seq_one_letter_code
_entity_poly.pdbx_strand_id
1 'polypeptide(L)'
;MEFIATQKFLLVSPKKVRPIIDVARVLTPAKAIEVLPFTGKRAAEPIVKVIKTAIANAVQKGISADDLKFKEIRVSEGPRLKRGRPVSRGRWHPFKRRMSHIRVVLETVDKVPVAKKEETKAEAVKKGVKRGTKN
;
A
#
# COMPACT_ATOMS: atom_id res chain seq x y z
N MET A 1 9.37 -13.95 6.66
CA MET A 1 10.48 -12.96 6.51
C MET A 1 9.92 -11.55 6.33
N GLU A 2 10.66 -10.52 6.76
CA GLU A 2 10.25 -9.12 6.64
C GLU A 2 11.11 -8.31 5.66
N PHE A 3 10.48 -7.41 4.91
CA PHE A 3 11.11 -6.50 3.97
C PHE A 3 10.70 -5.07 4.28
N ILE A 4 11.69 -4.23 4.53
CA ILE A 4 11.46 -2.85 4.94
C ILE A 4 11.88 -1.91 3.81
N ALA A 5 11.04 -0.92 3.53
CA ALA A 5 11.41 0.23 2.72
C ALA A 5 10.99 1.52 3.42
N THR A 6 11.87 2.52 3.39
CA THR A 6 11.59 3.83 3.99
C THR A 6 11.91 4.97 3.05
N GLN A 7 10.98 5.89 2.89
CA GLN A 7 11.23 7.17 2.23
C GLN A 7 11.24 8.30 3.25
N LYS A 8 12.33 9.07 3.26
CA LYS A 8 12.54 10.15 4.23
C LYS A 8 12.42 11.53 3.58
N PHE A 9 12.09 12.54 4.40
CA PHE A 9 12.07 13.97 4.04
C PHE A 9 11.15 14.32 2.87
N LEU A 10 9.98 13.66 2.83
CA LEU A 10 9.01 13.90 1.78
C LEU A 10 8.24 15.19 2.04
N LEU A 11 8.22 16.10 1.05
CA LEU A 11 7.56 17.42 1.12
C LEU A 11 6.03 17.35 0.96
N VAL A 12 5.38 16.45 1.70
CA VAL A 12 3.92 16.33 1.78
C VAL A 12 3.54 16.22 3.26
N SER A 13 2.42 16.84 3.62
CA SER A 13 1.92 16.74 4.98
C SER A 13 1.44 15.31 5.29
N PRO A 14 1.78 14.74 6.47
CA PRO A 14 1.31 13.42 6.88
C PRO A 14 -0.20 13.23 6.75
N LYS A 15 -0.98 14.29 7.03
CA LYS A 15 -2.45 14.27 6.95
C LYS A 15 -2.98 13.97 5.54
N LYS A 16 -2.26 14.36 4.49
CA LYS A 16 -2.64 14.11 3.10
C LYS A 16 -2.30 12.69 2.64
N VAL A 17 -1.31 12.06 3.26
CA VAL A 17 -0.81 10.72 2.92
C VAL A 17 -1.66 9.63 3.59
N ARG A 18 -2.09 9.84 4.84
CA ARG A 18 -2.84 8.84 5.63
C ARG A 18 -4.06 8.23 4.93
N PRO A 19 -4.98 9.00 4.31
CA PRO A 19 -6.17 8.41 3.68
C PRO A 19 -5.86 7.45 2.54
N ILE A 20 -4.71 7.60 1.88
CA ILE A 20 -4.30 6.72 0.77
C ILE A 20 -3.74 5.41 1.31
N ILE A 21 -3.09 5.47 2.47
CA ILE A 21 -2.55 4.29 3.15
C ILE A 21 -3.66 3.41 3.69
N ASP A 22 -4.76 4.01 4.17
CA ASP A 22 -5.91 3.25 4.65
C ASP A 22 -6.50 2.39 3.52
N VAL A 23 -6.52 2.91 2.28
CA VAL A 23 -6.88 2.13 1.09
C VAL A 23 -5.84 1.04 0.78
N ALA A 24 -4.56 1.39 0.82
CA ALA A 24 -3.48 0.45 0.50
C ALA A 24 -3.41 -0.76 1.46
N ARG A 25 -3.77 -0.57 2.74
CA ARG A 25 -3.74 -1.63 3.78
C ARG A 25 -4.66 -2.81 3.48
N VAL A 26 -5.75 -2.59 2.74
CA VAL A 26 -6.74 -3.63 2.42
C VAL A 26 -6.31 -4.47 1.20
N LEU A 27 -5.38 -3.94 0.39
CA LEU A 27 -4.96 -4.54 -0.87
C LEU A 27 -3.68 -5.36 -0.70
N THR A 28 -3.39 -6.24 -1.66
CA THR A 28 -2.07 -6.86 -1.79
C THR A 28 -1.06 -5.85 -2.37
N PRO A 29 0.25 -6.01 -2.12
CA PRO A 29 1.28 -5.09 -2.63
C PRO A 29 1.26 -4.94 -4.15
N ALA A 30 1.03 -6.03 -4.90
CA ALA A 30 0.89 -6.00 -6.35
C ALA A 30 -0.32 -5.16 -6.79
N LYS A 31 -1.52 -5.46 -6.23
CA LYS A 31 -2.75 -4.70 -6.53
C LYS A 31 -2.65 -3.23 -6.12
N ALA A 32 -1.95 -2.93 -5.02
CA ALA A 32 -1.76 -1.56 -4.57
C ALA A 32 -0.99 -0.72 -5.59
N ILE A 33 -0.01 -1.29 -6.29
CA ILE A 33 0.75 -0.58 -7.34
C ILE A 33 -0.16 -0.20 -8.50
N GLU A 34 -1.12 -1.05 -8.85
CA GLU A 34 -2.06 -0.82 -9.95
C GLU A 34 -3.15 0.19 -9.57
N VAL A 35 -3.72 0.07 -8.37
CA VAL A 35 -4.87 0.88 -7.96
C VAL A 35 -4.48 2.30 -7.54
N LEU A 36 -3.37 2.46 -6.80
CA LEU A 36 -3.01 3.74 -6.18
C LEU A 36 -2.83 4.91 -7.17
N PRO A 37 -2.24 4.74 -8.37
CA PRO A 37 -2.14 5.81 -9.36
C PRO A 37 -3.48 6.42 -9.76
N PHE A 38 -4.57 5.64 -9.76
CA PHE A 38 -5.90 6.08 -10.20
C PHE A 38 -6.75 6.72 -9.10
N THR A 39 -6.23 6.85 -7.88
CA THR A 39 -6.96 7.45 -6.75
C THR A 39 -7.11 8.98 -6.82
N GLY A 40 -6.58 9.63 -7.87
CA GLY A 40 -6.70 11.08 -8.11
C GLY A 40 -5.92 11.96 -7.12
N LYS A 41 -5.10 11.38 -6.24
CA LYS A 41 -4.32 12.12 -5.23
C LYS A 41 -2.83 12.08 -5.56
N ARG A 42 -2.19 13.26 -5.65
CA ARG A 42 -0.73 13.39 -5.84
C ARG A 42 0.11 12.67 -4.77
N ALA A 43 -0.42 12.50 -3.57
CA ALA A 43 0.27 11.77 -2.51
C ALA A 43 0.36 10.25 -2.75
N ALA A 44 -0.28 9.71 -3.79
CA ALA A 44 -0.18 8.30 -4.17
C ALA A 44 1.16 7.96 -4.84
N GLU A 45 1.68 8.84 -5.69
CA GLU A 45 2.98 8.64 -6.39
C GLU A 45 4.13 8.21 -5.46
N PRO A 46 4.40 8.91 -4.34
CA PRO A 46 5.49 8.50 -3.46
C PRO A 46 5.21 7.19 -2.72
N ILE A 47 3.95 6.87 -2.42
CA ILE A 47 3.60 5.60 -1.78
C ILE A 47 3.88 4.45 -2.75
N VAL A 48 3.45 4.58 -4.00
CA VAL A 48 3.72 3.58 -5.05
C VAL A 48 5.22 3.34 -5.21
N LYS A 49 6.03 4.40 -5.21
CA LYS A 49 7.50 4.27 -5.26
C LYS A 49 8.04 3.45 -4.10
N VAL A 50 7.61 3.72 -2.87
CA VAL A 50 8.08 2.97 -1.68
C VAL A 50 7.65 1.51 -1.72
N ILE A 51 6.42 1.23 -2.14
CA ILE A 51 5.93 -0.15 -2.28
C ILE A 51 6.75 -0.90 -3.34
N LYS A 52 7.02 -0.28 -4.49
CA LYS A 52 7.89 -0.85 -5.54
C LYS A 52 9.28 -1.18 -5.00
N THR A 53 9.88 -0.27 -4.21
CA THR A 53 11.18 -0.55 -3.57
C THR A 53 11.10 -1.71 -2.58
N ALA A 54 10.04 -1.81 -1.79
CA ALA A 54 9.86 -2.92 -0.85
C ALA A 54 9.72 -4.27 -1.57
N ILE A 55 8.97 -4.32 -2.68
CA ILE A 55 8.84 -5.52 -3.51
C ILE A 55 10.18 -5.86 -4.17
N ALA A 56 10.90 -4.88 -4.72
CA ALA A 56 12.22 -5.12 -5.31
C ALA A 56 13.20 -5.74 -4.30
N ASN A 57 13.18 -5.27 -3.04
CA ASN A 57 13.98 -5.86 -1.96
C ASN A 57 13.57 -7.31 -1.64
N ALA A 58 12.30 -7.67 -1.79
CA ALA A 58 11.82 -9.04 -1.61
C ALA A 58 12.24 -9.94 -2.78
N VAL A 59 12.09 -9.45 -4.02
CA VAL A 59 12.50 -10.14 -5.25
C VAL A 59 14.01 -10.41 -5.23
N GLN A 60 14.82 -9.46 -4.78
CA GLN A 60 16.26 -9.66 -4.64
C GLN A 60 16.62 -10.80 -3.67
N LYS A 61 15.75 -11.12 -2.70
CA LYS A 61 15.92 -12.27 -1.80
C LYS A 61 15.20 -13.55 -2.27
N GLY A 62 14.71 -13.57 -3.51
CA GLY A 62 14.11 -14.75 -4.14
C GLY A 62 12.63 -14.99 -3.83
N ILE A 63 11.90 -13.98 -3.34
CA ILE A 63 10.46 -14.10 -3.05
C ILE A 63 9.64 -13.45 -4.17
N SER A 64 8.57 -14.12 -4.60
CA SER A 64 7.64 -13.60 -5.59
C SER A 64 6.80 -12.45 -5.03
N ALA A 65 6.41 -11.50 -5.89
CA ALA A 65 5.59 -10.34 -5.53
C ALA A 65 4.18 -10.73 -5.03
N ASP A 66 3.66 -11.88 -5.46
CA ASP A 66 2.32 -12.36 -5.13
C ASP A 66 2.22 -12.94 -3.70
N ASP A 67 3.34 -13.38 -3.14
CA ASP A 67 3.40 -14.03 -1.83
C ASP A 67 3.67 -13.03 -0.69
N LEU A 68 3.51 -11.73 -0.96
CA LEU A 68 3.77 -10.65 -0.01
C LEU A 68 2.47 -10.05 0.51
N LYS A 69 2.43 -9.75 1.82
CA LYS A 69 1.36 -8.97 2.46
C LYS A 69 1.94 -7.74 3.16
N PHE A 70 1.12 -6.71 3.33
CA PHE A 70 1.47 -5.58 4.18
C PHE A 70 1.37 -6.01 5.65
N LYS A 71 2.50 -6.04 6.36
CA LYS A 71 2.51 -6.14 7.82
C LYS A 71 2.19 -4.78 8.43
N GLU A 72 2.83 -3.74 7.92
CA GLU A 72 2.71 -2.41 8.47
C GLU A 72 3.00 -1.32 7.45
N ILE A 73 2.17 -0.28 7.45
CA ILE A 73 2.41 0.97 6.72
C ILE A 73 2.27 2.13 7.69
N ARG A 74 3.39 2.79 7.99
CA ARG A 74 3.48 3.94 8.92
C ARG A 74 3.84 5.22 8.18
N VAL A 75 3.20 6.32 8.60
CA VAL A 75 3.60 7.69 8.25
C VAL A 75 3.92 8.46 9.50
N SER A 76 5.20 8.77 9.68
CA SER A 76 5.64 9.67 10.73
C SER A 76 5.77 11.10 10.22
N GLU A 77 5.69 12.04 11.15
CA GLU A 77 5.97 13.43 10.85
C GLU A 77 7.48 13.65 10.75
N GLY A 78 7.90 14.47 9.79
CA GLY A 78 9.29 14.89 9.63
C GLY A 78 9.53 16.34 10.06
N PRO A 79 10.71 16.89 9.72
CA PRO A 79 11.02 18.30 10.00
C PRO A 79 9.97 19.26 9.41
N ARG A 80 9.73 20.35 10.13
CA ARG A 80 8.80 21.39 9.71
C ARG A 80 9.59 22.64 9.31
N LEU A 81 9.48 23.03 8.04
CA LEU A 81 10.09 24.27 7.57
C LEU A 81 9.22 25.46 7.98
N LYS A 82 9.83 26.40 8.71
CA LYS A 82 9.20 27.69 9.05
C LYS A 82 9.16 28.56 7.78
N ARG A 83 7.97 29.00 7.40
CA ARG A 83 7.70 29.92 6.28
C ARG A 83 6.70 30.96 6.75
N GLY A 84 6.47 31.99 5.95
CA GLY A 84 5.37 32.91 6.20
C GLY A 84 4.93 33.59 4.92
N ARG A 85 3.77 34.22 4.99
CA ARG A 85 3.18 34.99 3.90
C ARG A 85 3.07 36.43 4.35
N PRO A 86 3.50 37.41 3.53
CA PRO A 86 3.19 38.80 3.79
C PRO A 86 1.68 39.03 3.65
N VAL A 87 1.12 39.87 4.51
CA VAL A 87 -0.31 40.22 4.56
C VAL A 87 -0.44 41.74 4.75
N SER A 88 -1.67 42.27 4.62
CA SER A 88 -2.01 43.68 4.81
C SER A 88 -1.40 44.30 6.06
N ARG A 89 -1.09 45.60 6.00
CA ARG A 89 -0.51 46.39 7.11
C ARG A 89 0.83 45.86 7.63
N GLY A 90 1.71 45.39 6.74
CA GLY A 90 3.05 44.90 7.11
C GLY A 90 3.04 43.64 7.98
N ARG A 91 1.91 42.92 8.08
CA ARG A 91 1.78 41.75 8.94
C ARG A 91 2.41 40.51 8.30
N TRP A 92 3.00 39.66 9.12
CA TRP A 92 3.59 38.38 8.70
C TRP A 92 2.81 37.21 9.30
N HIS A 93 2.16 36.41 8.45
CA HIS A 93 1.45 35.20 8.90
C HIS A 93 2.35 33.97 8.73
N PRO A 94 2.83 33.35 9.82
CA PRO A 94 3.68 32.17 9.73
C PRO A 94 2.86 30.93 9.34
N PHE A 95 3.42 30.11 8.45
CA PHE A 95 2.91 28.78 8.15
C PHE A 95 4.05 27.76 8.13
N LYS A 96 3.73 26.50 8.41
CA LYS A 96 4.72 25.41 8.47
C LYS A 96 4.58 24.53 7.23
N ARG A 97 5.63 24.42 6.42
CA ARG A 97 5.71 23.36 5.40
C ARG A 97 6.15 22.08 6.09
N ARG A 98 5.21 21.16 6.30
CA ARG A 98 5.42 19.88 7.00
C ARG A 98 6.01 18.85 6.04
N MET A 99 7.00 18.11 6.51
CA MET A 99 7.48 16.90 5.85
C MET A 99 6.89 15.65 6.50
N SER A 100 6.98 14.52 5.80
CA SER A 100 6.63 13.20 6.29
C SER A 100 7.73 12.19 5.98
N HIS A 101 7.78 11.11 6.76
CA HIS A 101 8.52 9.91 6.42
C HIS A 101 7.53 8.75 6.27
N ILE A 102 7.72 7.93 5.25
CA ILE A 102 6.87 6.76 4.96
C ILE A 102 7.71 5.51 5.22
N ARG A 103 7.18 4.57 6.00
CA ARG A 103 7.77 3.26 6.25
C ARG A 103 6.76 2.19 5.85
N VAL A 104 7.19 1.29 4.97
CA VAL A 104 6.43 0.11 4.53
C VAL A 104 7.20 -1.12 5.00
N VAL A 105 6.48 -2.04 5.64
CA VAL A 105 6.97 -3.35 6.04
C VAL A 105 6.10 -4.41 5.37
N LEU A 106 6.72 -5.21 4.52
CA LEU A 106 6.12 -6.38 3.89
C LEU A 106 6.53 -7.64 4.66
N GLU A 107 5.63 -8.61 4.70
CA GLU A 107 5.86 -9.92 5.29
C GLU A 107 5.48 -11.01 4.29
N THR A 108 6.23 -12.12 4.29
CA THR A 108 5.90 -13.30 3.50
C THR A 108 4.65 -13.97 4.04
N VAL A 109 3.75 -14.37 3.16
CA VAL A 109 2.66 -15.28 3.53
C VAL A 109 3.20 -16.69 3.43
N ASP A 110 3.41 -17.37 4.55
CA ASP A 110 3.65 -18.80 4.52
C ASP A 110 2.36 -19.45 4.02
N LYS A 111 2.39 -20.03 2.82
CA LYS A 111 1.24 -20.77 2.29
C LYS A 111 1.00 -21.97 3.21
N VAL A 112 0.10 -21.81 4.18
CA VAL A 112 -0.62 -22.97 4.72
C VAL A 112 -1.29 -23.60 3.51
N PRO A 113 -1.05 -24.89 3.20
CA PRO A 113 -1.53 -25.49 1.97
C PRO A 113 -3.06 -25.50 1.95
N VAL A 114 -3.67 -24.52 1.29
CA VAL A 114 -5.09 -24.48 0.95
C VAL A 114 -5.33 -25.38 -0.27
N ALA A 115 -4.86 -26.63 -0.19
CA ALA A 115 -5.05 -27.64 -1.23
C ALA A 115 -6.43 -28.33 -1.14
N LYS A 116 -7.32 -27.97 -0.21
CA LYS A 116 -8.57 -28.73 0.03
C LYS A 116 -9.89 -27.97 -0.20
N LYS A 117 -9.88 -26.66 -0.50
CA LYS A 117 -11.12 -25.87 -0.63
C LYS A 117 -11.55 -25.55 -2.07
N GLU A 118 -10.68 -25.70 -3.07
CA GLU A 118 -11.05 -25.49 -4.47
C GLU A 118 -11.52 -26.79 -5.16
N GLU A 119 -10.96 -27.94 -4.80
CA GLU A 119 -11.39 -29.24 -5.35
C GLU A 119 -12.84 -29.58 -4.97
N THR A 120 -13.28 -29.23 -3.76
CA THR A 120 -14.65 -29.49 -3.28
C THR A 120 -15.72 -28.67 -4.01
N LYS A 121 -15.38 -27.50 -4.58
CA LYS A 121 -16.32 -26.72 -5.39
C LYS A 121 -16.36 -27.21 -6.85
N ALA A 122 -15.23 -27.63 -7.41
CA ALA A 122 -15.18 -28.18 -8.77
C ALA A 122 -15.89 -29.54 -8.88
N GLU A 123 -15.86 -30.36 -7.83
CA GLU A 123 -16.54 -31.66 -7.80
C GLU A 123 -18.07 -31.55 -7.60
N ALA A 124 -18.52 -30.55 -6.83
CA ALA A 124 -19.95 -30.27 -6.60
C ALA A 124 -20.66 -29.78 -7.87
N VAL A 125 -20.00 -28.96 -8.69
CA VAL A 125 -20.57 -28.46 -9.96
C VAL A 125 -20.68 -29.59 -11.00
N LYS A 126 -19.74 -30.55 -11.03
CA LYS A 126 -19.81 -31.71 -11.93
C LYS A 126 -20.90 -32.73 -11.53
N LYS A 127 -21.23 -32.86 -10.25
CA LYS A 127 -22.34 -33.73 -9.77
C LYS A 127 -23.73 -33.10 -9.99
N GLY A 128 -23.84 -31.76 -9.99
CA GLY A 128 -25.10 -31.05 -10.25
C GLY A 128 -25.57 -31.13 -11.70
N VAL A 129 -24.65 -31.04 -12.67
CA VAL A 129 -24.99 -31.03 -14.11
C VAL A 129 -25.45 -32.41 -14.62
N LYS A 130 -24.99 -33.52 -14.02
CA LYS A 130 -25.40 -34.89 -14.43
C LYS A 130 -26.81 -35.30 -13.98
N ARG A 131 -27.49 -34.53 -13.13
CA ARG A 131 -28.83 -34.88 -12.61
C ARG A 131 -30.00 -34.17 -13.30
N GLY A 132 -29.74 -33.29 -14.27
CA GLY A 132 -30.77 -32.48 -14.90
C GLY A 132 -30.78 -32.60 -16.43
N THR A 133 -31.28 -33.72 -16.96
CA THR A 133 -31.93 -33.79 -18.29
C THR A 133 -32.52 -35.19 -18.50
N LYS A 134 -33.70 -35.43 -17.92
CA LYS A 134 -34.69 -36.42 -18.39
C LYS A 134 -36.07 -35.95 -17.94
N ASN A 135 -36.76 -35.27 -18.85
CA ASN A 135 -38.20 -35.33 -19.14
C ASN A 135 -38.50 -34.38 -20.29
#